data_AF-A0A6C0BFR6-F1
#
_entry.id   AF-A0A6C0BFR6-F1
#
_cell.length_a   1.000
_cell.length_b   1.000
_cell.length_c   1.000
_cell.angle_alpha   90.00
_cell.angle_beta   90.00
_cell.angle_gamma   90.00
#
_symmetry.space_group_name_H-M   'P 1'
#
loop_
_entity.id
_entity.type
_entity.pdbx_description
1 polymer ?
#
loop_
_entity_poly.entity_id
_entity_poly.type
_entity_poly.pdbx_seq_one_letter_code
_entity_poly.pdbx_strand_id
1 'polypeptide(L)' 'MIEDLLNTPIGQILISVILGLGLATVFKKICKGQNCIVIQSPDLKEIEKYYYKVDDNCFKYTPYVTQCSENSQ' A
#
# COMPACT_ATOMS: atom_id res chain seq x y z
N MET A 1 -4.99 27.08 -31.62
CA MET A 1 -4.06 26.78 -30.51
C MET A 1 -4.11 25.32 -30.06
N ILE A 2 -5.25 24.77 -29.62
CA ILE A 2 -5.36 23.32 -29.34
C ILE A 2 -5.49 22.48 -30.63
N GLU A 3 -6.16 23.02 -31.65
CA GLU A 3 -6.31 22.37 -32.96
C GLU A 3 -4.96 22.10 -33.64
N ASP A 4 -3.98 22.99 -33.44
CA ASP A 4 -2.64 22.85 -34.02
C ASP A 4 -1.82 21.70 -33.37
N LEU A 5 -2.07 21.45 -32.08
CA LEU A 5 -1.48 20.33 -31.33
C LEU A 5 -2.13 18.99 -31.67
N LEU A 6 -3.42 18.99 -32.04
CA LEU A 6 -4.13 17.78 -32.47
C LEU A 6 -3.78 17.38 -33.91
N ASN A 7 -3.38 18.34 -34.75
CA ASN A 7 -3.05 18.10 -36.16
C ASN A 7 -1.57 17.75 -36.39
N THR A 8 -0.71 17.86 -35.36
CA THR A 8 0.70 17.48 -35.45
C THR A 8 0.94 16.08 -34.87
N PRO A 9 1.75 15.22 -35.52
CA PRO A 9 1.97 13.85 -35.06
C PRO A 9 2.61 13.79 -33.66
N ILE A 10 3.45 14.76 -33.34
CA ILE A 10 4.08 14.90 -32.01
C ILE A 10 3.04 15.29 -30.96
N GLY A 11 2.12 16.21 -31.28
CA GLY A 11 1.09 16.66 -30.33
C GLY A 11 0.07 15.56 -30.03
N GLN A 12 -0.29 14.73 -31.02
CA GLN A 12 -1.14 13.55 -30.82
C GLN A 12 -0.52 12.55 -29.84
N ILE A 13 0.79 12.30 -29.95
CA ILE A 13 1.52 11.41 -29.03
C ILE A 13 1.52 11.99 -27.61
N LEU A 14 1.83 13.27 -27.45
CA LEU A 14 1.87 13.93 -26.14
C LEU A 14 0.51 13.90 -25.43
N ILE A 15 -0.56 14.20 -26.17
CA ILE A 15 -1.93 14.16 -25.63
C ILE A 15 -2.31 12.74 -25.22
N SER A 16 -1.98 11.73 -26.03
CA SER A 16 -2.25 10.32 -25.72
C SER A 16 -1.54 9.87 -24.44
N VAL A 17 -0.29 10.29 -24.24
CA VAL A 17 0.48 10.01 -23.02
C VAL A 17 -0.14 10.70 -21.80
N ILE A 18 -0.49 11.99 -21.91
CA ILE A 18 -1.09 12.75 -20.80
C ILE A 18 -2.44 12.15 -20.41
N LEU A 19 -3.28 11.79 -21.39
CA LEU A 19 -4.57 11.14 -21.13
C LEU A 19 -4.40 9.75 -20.51
N GLY A 20 -3.44 8.96 -20.98
CA GLY A 20 -3.12 7.66 -20.40
C GLY A 20 -2.65 7.76 -18.95
N LEU A 21 -1.76 8.70 -18.64
CA LEU A 21 -1.28 8.96 -17.29
C LEU A 21 -2.40 9.52 -16.40
N GLY A 22 -3.18 10.47 -16.91
CA GLY A 22 -4.33 11.03 -16.21
C GLY A 22 -5.34 9.96 -15.82
N LEU A 23 -5.69 9.08 -16.76
CA LEU A 23 -6.60 7.96 -16.51
C LEU A 23 -6.01 6.97 -15.49
N ALA A 24 -4.72 6.64 -15.59
CA ALA A 24 -4.05 5.77 -14.63
C ALA A 24 -4.11 6.29 -13.19
N THR A 25 -4.05 7.61 -13.00
CA THR A 25 -4.14 8.21 -11.66
C THR A 25 -5.54 8.10 -11.04
N VAL A 26 -6.61 8.04 -11.85
CA VAL A 26 -7.99 7.87 -11.36
C VAL A 26 -8.19 6.49 -10.75
N PHE A 27 -7.54 5.47 -11.29
CA PHE A 27 -7.61 4.09 -10.78
C PHE A 27 -6.72 3.82 -9.58
N LYS A 28 -5.82 4.75 -9.21
CA LYS A 28 -4.99 4.59 -8.02
C LYS A 28 -5.88 4.69 -6.79
N LYS A 29 -5.90 3.64 -5.96
CA LYS A 29 -6.60 3.66 -4.66
C LYS A 29 -6.11 4.85 -3.86
N ILE A 30 -6.99 5.83 -3.63
CA ILE A 30 -6.68 6.97 -2.79
C ILE A 30 -6.62 6.48 -1.34
N CYS A 31 -5.44 6.61 -0.75
CA CYS A 31 -5.22 6.34 0.66
C CYS A 31 -5.92 7.41 1.48
N LYS A 32 -7.11 7.10 2.02
CA LYS A 32 -7.78 7.95 3.00
C LYS A 32 -7.61 7.34 4.39
N GLY A 33 -6.92 8.04 5.28
CA GLY A 33 -6.70 7.61 6.67
C GLY A 33 -5.91 6.30 6.77
N GLN A 34 -6.37 5.39 7.62
CA GLN A 34 -5.70 4.11 7.94
C GLN A 34 -5.78 3.06 6.82
N ASN A 35 -6.54 3.31 5.75
CA ASN A 35 -6.81 2.33 4.67
C ASN A 35 -5.61 2.02 3.76
N CYS A 36 -4.44 2.59 4.05
CA CYS A 36 -3.18 2.33 3.34
C CYS A 36 -2.01 1.99 4.25
N ILE A 37 -2.29 1.70 5.53
CA ILE A 37 -1.27 1.16 6.41
C ILE A 37 -1.20 -0.34 6.12
N VAL A 38 -0.10 -0.78 5.50
CA VAL A 38 0.21 -2.20 5.38
C VAL A 38 0.92 -2.60 6.66
N ILE A 39 0.17 -3.23 7.58
CA ILE A 39 0.75 -3.79 8.80
C ILE A 39 1.50 -5.05 8.38
N GLN A 40 2.83 -4.97 8.37
CA GLN A 40 3.69 -6.08 8.03
C GLN A 40 4.14 -6.76 9.33
N SER A 41 3.57 -7.91 9.62
CA SER A 41 3.94 -8.71 10.79
C SER A 41 5.30 -9.39 10.56
N PRO A 42 6.13 -9.57 11.62
CA PRO A 42 7.33 -10.37 11.54
C PRO A 42 7.01 -11.84 11.21
N ASP A 43 7.99 -12.56 10.67
CA ASP A 43 7.81 -13.97 10.29
C ASP A 43 7.49 -14.83 11.53
N LEU A 44 6.52 -15.73 11.40
CA LEU A 44 6.06 -16.60 12.50
C LEU A 44 7.21 -17.41 13.10
N LYS A 45 8.19 -17.83 12.30
CA LYS A 45 9.35 -18.60 12.76
C LYS A 45 10.30 -17.78 13.61
N GLU A 46 10.39 -16.48 13.36
CA GLU A 46 11.22 -15.58 14.17
C GLU A 46 10.58 -15.36 15.54
N ILE A 47 9.25 -15.18 15.57
CA ILE A 47 8.48 -14.99 16.81
C ILE A 47 8.67 -16.18 17.77
N GLU A 48 8.65 -17.41 17.23
CA GLU A 48 8.85 -18.63 18.03
C GLU A 48 10.30 -18.86 18.48
N LYS A 49 11.27 -18.28 17.77
CA LYS A 49 12.70 -18.52 17.98
C LYS A 49 13.31 -17.57 19.01
N TYR A 50 12.88 -16.32 19.02
CA TYR A 50 13.50 -15.27 19.82
C TYR A 50 12.70 -14.94 21.09
N TYR A 51 13.41 -14.52 22.13
CA TYR A 51 12.82 -13.91 23.32
C TYR A 51 12.79 -12.41 23.14
N TYR A 52 11.66 -11.79 23.44
CA TYR A 52 11.45 -10.36 23.32
C TYR A 52 11.46 -9.73 24.70
N LYS A 53 12.29 -8.71 24.88
CA LYS A 53 12.34 -7.93 26.11
C LYS A 53 11.26 -6.86 26.07
N VAL A 54 10.33 -6.90 27.03
CA VAL A 54 9.32 -5.87 27.27
C VAL A 54 9.53 -5.36 28.69
N ASP A 55 9.82 -4.07 28.80
CA ASP A 55 10.31 -3.44 30.03
C ASP A 55 11.54 -4.19 30.58
N ASP A 56 11.46 -4.74 31.79
CA ASP A 56 12.54 -5.50 32.43
C ASP A 56 12.42 -7.02 32.26
N ASN A 57 11.35 -7.51 31.61
CA ASN A 57 11.05 -8.93 31.51
C ASN A 57 11.20 -9.45 30.08
N CYS A 58 11.64 -10.71 29.96
CA CYS A 58 11.76 -11.40 28.68
C CYS A 58 10.61 -12.38 28.48
N PHE A 59 9.92 -12.25 27.35
CA PHE A 59 8.77 -13.08 26.99
C PHE A 59 9.04 -13.87 25.71
N LYS A 60 8.51 -15.10 25.67
CA LYS A 60 8.46 -15.91 24.46
C LYS A 60 7.02 -15.98 23.99
N TYR A 61 6.79 -15.54 22.76
CA TYR A 61 5.46 -15.56 22.18
C TYR A 61 5.25 -16.85 21.39
N THR A 62 4.09 -17.48 21.59
CA THR A 62 3.64 -18.64 20.81
C THR A 62 2.40 -18.21 20.03
N PRO A 63 2.50 -18.03 18.69
CA PRO A 63 1.35 -17.62 17.91
C PRO A 63 0.28 -18.72 17.91
N TYR A 64 -0.98 -18.33 18.06
CA TYR A 64 -2.13 -19.22 17.92
C TYR A 64 -3.18 -18.53 17.04
N VAL A 65 -3.94 -19.33 16.30
CA VAL A 65 -4.99 -18.81 15.42
C VAL A 65 -6.19 -18.42 16.27
N THR A 66 -6.68 -17.19 16.09
CA THR A 66 -7.89 -16.69 16.75
C THR A 66 -8.78 -15.98 15.72
N GLN A 67 -10.06 -15.80 16.05
CA GLN A 67 -10.97 -15.01 15.23
C GLN A 67 -10.73 -13.51 15.48
N CYS A 68 -10.64 -12.72 14.41
CA CYS A 68 -10.55 -11.28 14.51
C CYS A 68 -11.90 -10.72 15.01
N SER A 69 -11.87 -10.01 16.14
CA SER A 69 -13.03 -9.24 16.62
C SER A 69 -13.06 -7.88 15.93
N GLU A 70 -14.24 -7.28 15.75
CA GLU A 70 -14.39 -5.98 15.06
C GLU A 70 -13.61 -4.82 15.73
N ASN A 71 -13.16 -5.00 16.98
CA ASN A 71 -12.42 -3.99 17.76
C ASN A 71 -10.91 -4.25 17.87
N SER A 72 -10.41 -5.35 17.31
CA SER A 72 -8.98 -5.66 17.28
C SER A 72 -8.37 -5.04 16.02
N GLN A 73 -8.13 -3.74 16.08
CA GLN A 73 -7.45 -2.96 15.04
C GLN A 73 -6.35 -2.09 15.67
#